data_AF-A0A166H3V5-F1
#
_entry.id   AF-A0A166H3V5-F1
#
_cell.length_a   1.000
_cell.length_b   1.000
_cell.length_c   1.000
_cell.angle_alpha   90.00
_cell.angle_beta   90.00
_cell.angle_gamma   90.00
#
_symmetry.space_group_name_H-M   'P 1'
#
loop_
_entity.id
_entity.type
_entity.pdbx_description
1 polymer ?
#
loop_
_entity_poly.entity_id
_entity_poly.type
_entity_poly.pdbx_seq_one_letter_code
_entity_poly.pdbx_strand_id
1 'polypeptide(L)' 'MLALAQERHELELLDTPAVLGGVTAAPLPLPEGTTHVQLWPHRHGTDAMFIQLLRRRP' A
#
# COMPACT_ATOMS: atom_id res chain seq x y z
N MET A 1 4.34 -12.28 9.94
CA MET A 1 3.77 -11.15 10.71
C MET A 1 2.47 -10.66 10.07
N LEU A 2 2.46 -10.22 8.81
CA LEU A 2 1.23 -9.79 8.12
C LEU A 2 0.26 -10.94 7.83
N ALA A 3 0.73 -12.06 7.27
CA ALA A 3 -0.11 -13.24 7.00
C ALA A 3 -0.82 -13.77 8.27
N LEU A 4 -0.09 -13.85 9.39
CA LEU A 4 -0.68 -14.23 10.69
C LEU A 4 -1.75 -13.24 11.18
N ALA A 5 -1.56 -11.94 10.94
CA ALA A 5 -2.56 -10.93 11.28
C ALA A 5 -3.80 -11.04 10.38
N GLN A 6 -3.63 -11.35 9.09
CA GLN A 6 -4.73 -11.59 8.16
C GLN A 6 -5.60 -12.77 8.59
N GLU A 7 -4.99 -13.88 8.97
CA GLU A 7 -5.71 -15.06 9.46
C GLU A 7 -6.44 -14.78 10.77
N ARG A 8 -5.76 -14.16 11.75
CA ARG A 8 -6.32 -13.95 13.09
C ARG A 8 -7.40 -12.88 13.17
N HIS A 9 -7.39 -11.92 12.24
CA HIS A 9 -8.27 -10.75 12.27
C HIS A 9 -9.12 -10.60 11.01
N GLU A 10 -9.19 -11.65 10.18
CA GLU A 10 -9.98 -11.69 8.95
C GLU A 10 -9.71 -10.48 8.04
N LEU A 11 -8.42 -10.16 7.88
CA LEU A 11 -7.98 -9.00 7.10
C LEU A 11 -7.65 -9.41 5.66
N GLU A 12 -8.14 -8.60 4.73
CA GLU A 12 -7.86 -8.69 3.31
C GLU A 12 -6.86 -7.59 2.91
N LEU A 13 -5.84 -7.96 2.13
CA LEU A 13 -4.95 -6.98 1.50
C LEU A 13 -5.67 -6.34 0.33
N LEU A 14 -5.69 -5.01 0.31
CA LEU A 14 -6.13 -4.27 -0.87
C LEU A 14 -4.95 -3.98 -1.79
N ASP A 15 -5.24 -3.77 -3.07
CA ASP A 15 -4.29 -3.23 -4.03
C ASP A 15 -3.96 -1.77 -3.65
N THR A 16 -2.90 -1.61 -2.87
CA THR A 16 -2.48 -0.30 -2.36
C THR A 16 -2.06 0.65 -3.48
N PRO A 17 -1.26 0.22 -4.50
CA PRO A 17 -0.96 1.05 -5.66
C PRO A 17 -2.21 1.60 -6.37
N ALA A 18 -3.19 0.75 -6.66
CA ALA A 18 -4.41 1.18 -7.37
C ALA A 18 -5.21 2.20 -6.56
N VAL A 19 -5.36 2.01 -5.25
CA VAL A 19 -6.06 2.96 -4.39
C VAL A 19 -5.32 4.31 -4.33
N LEU A 20 -3.99 4.29 -4.15
CA LEU A 20 -3.21 5.52 -4.12
C LEU A 20 -3.29 6.29 -5.44
N GLY A 21 -3.29 5.59 -6.58
CA GLY A 21 -3.48 6.21 -7.89
C GLY A 21 -4.79 6.98 -8.05
N GLY A 22 -5.82 6.65 -7.27
CA GLY A 22 -7.10 7.37 -7.26
C GLY A 22 -7.17 8.57 -6.32
N VAL A 23 -6.20 8.76 -5.42
CA VAL A 23 -6.24 9.82 -4.39
C VAL A 23 -5.05 10.77 -4.44
N THR A 24 -3.94 10.39 -5.09
CA THR A 24 -2.79 11.28 -5.24
C THR A 24 -3.02 12.30 -6.36
N ALA A 25 -2.52 13.52 -6.17
CA ALA A 25 -2.66 14.59 -7.17
C ALA A 25 -1.88 14.32 -8.46
N ALA A 26 -0.86 13.46 -8.40
CA ALA A 26 -0.06 13.06 -9.54
C ALA A 26 0.21 11.54 -9.50
N PRO A 27 0.48 10.90 -10.65
CA PRO A 27 0.88 9.49 -10.69
C PRO A 27 2.15 9.24 -9.89
N LEU A 28 2.16 8.17 -9.10
CA LEU A 28 3.37 7.71 -8.40
C LEU A 28 4.15 6.71 -9.29
N PRO A 29 5.47 6.86 -9.45
CA PRO A 29 6.30 5.92 -10.18
C PRO A 29 6.53 4.64 -9.35
N LEU A 30 5.53 3.76 -9.34
CA LEU A 30 5.52 2.53 -8.56
C LEU A 30 5.94 1.31 -9.41
N PRO A 31 6.63 0.32 -8.81
CA PRO A 31 6.91 -0.95 -9.48
C PRO A 31 5.62 -1.74 -9.71
N GLU A 32 5.56 -2.48 -10.81
CA GLU A 32 4.44 -3.37 -11.12
C GLU A 32 4.44 -4.62 -10.23
N GLY A 33 3.27 -5.24 -10.04
CA GLY A 33 3.12 -6.53 -9.37
C GLY A 33 3.25 -6.50 -7.84
N THR A 34 3.26 -5.33 -7.19
CA THR A 34 3.27 -5.20 -5.73
C THR A 34 1.87 -4.90 -5.19
N THR A 35 1.56 -5.38 -3.99
CA THR A 35 0.29 -5.08 -3.27
C THR A 35 0.42 -3.96 -2.23
N HIS A 36 1.65 -3.51 -2.01
CA HIS A 36 2.05 -2.45 -1.08
C HIS A 36 2.83 -1.36 -1.81
N VAL A 37 3.02 -0.22 -1.14
CA VAL A 37 3.78 0.91 -1.66
C VAL A 37 4.90 1.28 -0.70
N GLN A 38 6.07 1.57 -1.27
CA GLN A 38 7.19 2.19 -0.56
C GLN A 38 7.53 3.52 -1.22
N LEU A 39 7.52 4.59 -0.43
CA LEU A 39 7.91 5.92 -0.87
C LEU A 39 9.28 6.26 -0.31
N TRP A 40 10.02 7.06 -1.09
CA TRP A 40 11.42 7.38 -0.84
C TRP A 40 11.65 8.85 -1.14
N PRO A 41 12.36 9.60 -0.29
CA PRO A 41 12.54 11.04 -0.48
C PRO A 41 13.10 11.43 -1.85
N HIS A 42 14.16 10.74 -2.27
CA HIS A 42 14.84 11.02 -3.54
C HIS A 42 14.04 10.61 -4.79
N ARG A 43 12.95 9.84 -4.67
CA ARG A 43 12.10 9.43 -5.81
C ARG A 43 10.74 10.11 -5.82
N HIS A 44 10.18 10.37 -4.65
CA HIS A 44 8.79 10.75 -4.48
C HIS A 44 8.61 12.13 -3.83
N GLY A 45 9.69 12.75 -3.33
CA GLY A 45 9.62 14.07 -2.69
C GLY A 45 8.87 14.09 -1.35
N THR A 46 8.78 12.94 -0.68
CA THR A 46 8.13 12.76 0.64
C THR A 46 9.11 12.16 1.65
N ASP A 47 8.72 11.99 2.92
CA ASP A 47 9.47 11.12 3.82
C ASP A 47 9.51 9.66 3.33
N ALA A 48 10.41 8.86 3.89
CA ALA A 48 10.44 7.42 3.64
C ALA A 48 9.24 6.75 4.32
N MET A 49 8.40 6.08 3.56
CA MET A 49 7.14 5.49 4.05
C MET A 49 6.92 4.10 3.47
N PHE A 50 6.26 3.24 4.26
CA PHE A 50 5.68 1.98 3.80
C PHE A 50 4.17 2.04 4.02
N ILE A 51 3.39 1.66 3.00
CA ILE A 51 1.93 1.70 3.02
C ILE A 51 1.40 0.34 2.57
N GLN A 52 0.55 -0.27 3.40
CA GLN A 52 -0.25 -1.44 3.06
C GLN A 52 -1.68 -1.20 3.53
N LEU A 53 -2.63 -1.18 2.61
CA LEU A 53 -4.04 -1.10 2.93
C LEU A 53 -4.59 -2.47 3.31
N LEU A 54 -5.37 -2.50 4.38
CA LEU A 54 -6.03 -3.68 4.93
C LEU A 54 -7.51 -3.38 5.10
N ARG A 55 -8.35 -4.31 4.70
CA ARG A 55 -9.79 -4.27 4.96
C ARG A 55 -10.16 -5.41 5.89
N ARG A 56 -10.82 -5.08 7.01
CA ARG A 56 -11.45 -6.09 7.85
C ARG A 56 -12.71 -6.60 7.15
N ARG A 57 -12.82 -7.91 6.97
CA ARG A 57 -14.05 -8.53 6.48
C ARG A 57 -15.10 -8.51 7.60
N PRO A 58 -16.39 -8.34 7.25
CA PRO A 58 -17.48 -8.33 8.23
C PRO A 58 -17.55 -9.63 9.03
#